data_AF-A0A6J7ESR4-F1
#
_entry.id   AF-A0A6J7ESR4-F1
#
_cell.length_a   1.000
_cell.length_b   1.000
_cell.length_c   1.000
_cell.angle_alpha   90.00
_cell.angle_beta   90.00
_cell.angle_gamma   90.00
#
_symmetry.space_group_name_H-M   'P 1'
#
loop_
_entity.id
_entity.type
_entity.pdbx_description
1 polymer ?
#
loop_
_entity_poly.entity_id
_entity_poly.type
_entity_poly.pdbx_seq_one_letter_code
_entity_poly.pdbx_strand_id
1 'polypeptide(L)'
;MDASTLNIAIWFERRLDMSLGFHFAFARLYGIVVNDPLGLIDDHAQAARSSFIDESDDVYQLLAGSAGVIARSFDAAAIVTAGWAAPMGADGSMTQRASRHPQRRRVRAVAAVGDAGVASLIRFEDDPECVIRQAAPGSGELADALGAMWFGDPRPLPDQRAVVFRGCRRRL
;
A
#
# COMPACT_ATOMS: atom_id res chain seq x y z
N MET A 1 -17.19 -17.26 -0.30
CA MET A 1 -15.78 -17.70 -0.34
C MET A 1 -15.01 -16.42 -0.51
N ASP A 2 -14.32 -15.97 0.53
CA ASP A 2 -13.72 -14.64 0.54
C ASP A 2 -12.52 -14.62 -0.42
N ALA A 3 -12.38 -13.54 -1.17
CA ALA A 3 -11.26 -13.39 -2.10
C ALA A 3 -9.94 -13.34 -1.32
N SER A 4 -8.97 -14.17 -1.71
CA SER A 4 -7.62 -14.06 -1.14
C SER A 4 -7.05 -12.67 -1.42
N THR A 5 -6.55 -11.98 -0.39
CA THR A 5 -5.87 -10.68 -0.55
C THR A 5 -4.72 -10.77 -1.55
N LEU A 6 -4.05 -11.93 -1.65
CA LEU A 6 -3.00 -12.14 -2.63
C LEU A 6 -3.53 -12.12 -4.07
N ASN A 7 -4.68 -12.76 -4.33
CA ASN A 7 -5.29 -12.74 -5.66
C ASN A 7 -5.72 -11.31 -6.05
N ILE A 8 -6.24 -10.54 -5.07
CA ILE A 8 -6.55 -9.12 -5.26
C ILE A 8 -5.29 -8.34 -5.62
N ALA A 9 -4.19 -8.52 -4.87
CA ALA A 9 -2.92 -7.84 -5.13
C ALA A 9 -2.38 -8.16 -6.53
N ILE A 10 -2.38 -9.44 -6.92
CA ILE A 10 -1.92 -9.89 -8.25
C ILE A 10 -2.76 -9.29 -9.36
N TRP A 11 -4.09 -9.39 -9.25
CA TRP A 11 -5.02 -8.83 -10.23
C TRP A 11 -4.82 -7.32 -10.37
N PHE A 12 -4.72 -6.61 -9.25
CA PHE A 12 -4.56 -5.17 -9.24
C PHE A 12 -3.21 -4.75 -9.86
N GLU A 13 -2.13 -5.44 -9.51
CA GLU A 13 -0.82 -5.10 -10.03
C GLU A 13 -0.71 -5.30 -11.54
N ARG A 14 -1.32 -6.34 -12.11
CA ARG A 14 -1.37 -6.52 -13.57
C ARG A 14 -2.05 -5.35 -14.27
N ARG A 15 -3.09 -4.77 -13.67
CA ARG A 15 -3.84 -3.62 -14.23
C ARG A 15 -3.05 -2.33 -14.09
N LEU A 16 -2.30 -2.18 -13.00
CA LEU A 16 -1.33 -1.10 -12.87
C LEU A 16 -0.24 -1.23 -13.92
N ASP A 17 0.27 -2.43 -14.21
CA ASP A 17 1.31 -2.59 -15.23
C ASP A 17 0.87 -2.09 -16.61
N MET A 18 -0.40 -2.29 -16.95
CA MET A 18 -1.00 -1.81 -18.20
C MET A 18 -1.24 -0.30 -18.26
N SER A 19 -1.25 0.42 -17.12
CA SER A 19 -1.75 1.80 -17.03
C SER A 19 -0.85 2.79 -16.30
N LEU A 20 0.00 2.32 -15.40
CA LEU A 20 0.84 3.08 -14.50
C LEU A 20 2.27 2.53 -14.56
N GLY A 21 3.21 3.29 -15.13
CA GLY A 21 4.63 2.91 -15.16
C GLY A 21 5.31 2.92 -13.78
N PHE A 22 6.63 2.72 -13.75
CA PHE A 22 7.45 2.71 -12.54
C PHE A 22 7.85 4.11 -12.03
N HIS A 23 7.37 5.16 -12.69
CA HIS A 23 7.79 6.54 -12.49
C HIS A 23 6.64 7.39 -11.98
N PHE A 24 6.34 7.26 -10.69
CA PHE A 24 5.44 8.16 -9.97
C PHE A 24 6.10 8.59 -8.65
N ALA A 25 5.84 9.83 -8.25
CA ALA A 25 6.55 10.49 -7.15
C ALA A 25 5.99 10.15 -5.77
N PHE A 26 4.71 9.80 -5.70
CA PHE A 26 3.96 9.67 -4.44
C PHE A 26 3.40 8.27 -4.26
N ALA A 27 3.33 7.80 -3.02
CA ALA A 27 2.56 6.62 -2.68
C ALA A 27 1.08 6.86 -3.01
N ARG A 28 0.41 5.86 -3.58
CA ARG A 28 -0.99 5.96 -3.99
C ARG A 28 -1.84 4.95 -3.25
N LEU A 29 -2.98 5.39 -2.73
CA LEU A 29 -3.98 4.54 -2.10
C LEU A 29 -5.15 4.32 -3.06
N TYR A 30 -5.55 3.06 -3.17
CA TYR A 30 -6.69 2.62 -3.97
C TYR A 30 -7.66 1.81 -3.11
N GLY A 31 -8.94 1.99 -3.38
CA GLY A 31 -10.00 1.09 -2.93
C GLY A 31 -10.34 0.08 -4.01
N ILE A 32 -10.60 -1.16 -3.63
CA ILE A 32 -10.90 -2.26 -4.54
C ILE A 32 -12.25 -2.87 -4.18
N VAL A 33 -13.16 -2.92 -5.17
CA VAL A 33 -14.42 -3.65 -5.09
C VAL A 33 -14.26 -4.95 -5.87
N VAL A 34 -14.55 -6.09 -5.23
CA VAL A 34 -14.47 -7.42 -5.83
C VAL A 34 -15.87 -7.84 -6.28
N ASN A 35 -16.04 -8.01 -7.60
CA ASN A 35 -17.31 -8.44 -8.20
C ASN A 35 -17.38 -9.97 -8.32
N ASP A 36 -16.26 -10.61 -8.64
CA ASP A 36 -16.14 -12.05 -8.88
C ASP A 36 -14.80 -12.56 -8.32
N PRO A 37 -14.81 -13.17 -7.12
CA PRO A 37 -13.61 -13.73 -6.50
C PRO A 37 -12.92 -14.83 -7.31
N LEU A 38 -13.66 -15.64 -8.06
CA LEU A 38 -13.08 -16.70 -8.91
C LEU A 38 -12.45 -16.09 -10.15
N GLY A 39 -13.10 -15.07 -10.72
CA GLY A 39 -12.55 -14.29 -11.83
C GLY A 39 -11.22 -13.60 -11.52
N LEU A 40 -10.86 -13.38 -10.24
CA LEU A 40 -9.54 -12.89 -9.85
C LEU A 40 -8.43 -13.92 -10.12
N ILE A 41 -8.73 -15.21 -9.96
CA ILE A 41 -7.78 -16.31 -10.17
C ILE A 41 -7.47 -16.45 -11.66
N ASP A 42 -8.51 -16.36 -12.48
CA ASP A 42 -8.43 -16.47 -13.94
C ASP A 42 -8.09 -15.12 -14.62
N ASP A 43 -7.78 -14.08 -13.83
CA ASP A 43 -7.39 -12.73 -14.28
C ASP A 43 -8.40 -12.06 -15.23
N HIS A 44 -9.69 -12.19 -14.94
CA HIS A 44 -10.73 -11.48 -15.68
C HIS A 44 -10.67 -9.97 -15.37
N ALA A 45 -10.78 -9.13 -16.40
CA ALA A 45 -10.70 -7.67 -16.24
C ALA A 45 -11.83 -7.11 -15.35
N GLN A 46 -13.01 -7.73 -15.39
CA GLN A 46 -14.22 -7.34 -14.68
C GLN A 46 -14.34 -7.95 -13.28
N ALA A 47 -13.40 -8.82 -12.88
CA ALA A 47 -13.44 -9.50 -11.58
C ALA A 47 -13.42 -8.53 -10.40
N ALA A 48 -12.82 -7.35 -10.58
CA ALA A 48 -12.83 -6.27 -9.61
C ALA A 48 -12.79 -4.90 -10.30
N ARG A 49 -12.97 -3.85 -9.51
CA ARG A 49 -12.73 -2.45 -9.90
C ARG A 49 -11.81 -1.81 -8.87
N SER A 50 -10.73 -1.18 -9.33
CA SER A 50 -9.90 -0.31 -8.52
C SER A 50 -10.30 1.15 -8.68
N SER A 51 -10.36 1.90 -7.59
CA SER A 51 -10.61 3.34 -7.57
C SER A 51 -9.46 4.05 -6.86
N PHE A 52 -8.87 5.06 -7.50
CA PHE A 52 -7.90 5.92 -6.84
C PHE A 52 -8.59 6.72 -5.72
N ILE A 53 -7.98 6.73 -4.53
CA ILE A 53 -8.49 7.47 -3.38
C ILE A 53 -7.68 8.75 -3.19
N ASP A 54 -6.38 8.63 -2.96
CA ASP A 54 -5.48 9.77 -2.71
C ASP A 54 -4.00 9.37 -2.88
N GLU A 55 -3.10 10.35 -2.91
CA GLU A 55 -1.65 10.15 -2.98
C GLU A 55 -0.88 11.06 -2.01
N SER A 56 0.28 10.59 -1.54
CA SER A 56 1.15 11.34 -0.62
C SER A 56 2.61 10.92 -0.75
N ASP A 57 3.53 11.83 -0.45
CA ASP A 57 4.95 11.50 -0.26
C ASP A 57 5.22 10.74 1.04
N ASP A 58 4.29 10.79 2.00
CA ASP A 58 4.32 10.05 3.26
C ASP A 58 3.15 9.06 3.33
N VAL A 59 3.46 7.79 3.07
CA VAL A 59 2.48 6.70 3.11
C VAL A 59 1.80 6.55 4.47
N TYR A 60 2.46 6.92 5.57
CA TYR A 60 1.88 6.80 6.90
C TYR A 60 0.86 7.91 7.17
N GLN A 61 1.09 9.12 6.66
CA GLN A 61 0.08 10.18 6.69
C GLN A 61 -1.13 9.83 5.82
N LEU A 62 -0.89 9.24 4.64
CA LEU A 62 -1.96 8.76 3.76
C LEU A 62 -2.86 7.73 4.46
N LEU A 63 -2.26 6.77 5.16
CA LEU A 63 -2.99 5.73 5.90
C LEU A 63 -3.68 6.26 7.17
N ALA A 64 -3.09 7.23 7.87
CA ALA A 64 -3.67 7.81 9.08
C ALA A 64 -4.75 8.89 8.79
N GLY A 65 -4.81 9.40 7.57
CA GLY A 65 -5.74 10.44 7.14
C GLY A 65 -7.14 9.94 6.80
N SER A 66 -7.98 10.85 6.27
CA SER A 66 -9.33 10.53 5.79
C SER A 66 -9.32 9.50 4.66
N ALA A 67 -8.25 9.46 3.85
CA ALA A 67 -8.09 8.49 2.77
C ALA A 67 -8.10 7.04 3.29
N GLY A 68 -7.43 6.76 4.42
CA GLY A 68 -7.50 5.46 5.09
C GLY A 68 -8.90 5.09 5.59
N VAL A 69 -9.63 6.07 6.14
CA VAL A 69 -11.04 5.87 6.55
C VAL A 69 -11.93 5.54 5.35
N ILE A 70 -11.75 6.24 4.23
CA ILE A 70 -12.49 5.98 2.98
C ILE A 70 -12.16 4.59 2.43
N ALA A 71 -10.89 4.19 2.46
CA ALA A 71 -10.42 2.90 1.96
C ALA A 71 -11.12 1.71 2.63
N ARG A 72 -11.49 1.83 3.91
CA ARG A 72 -12.25 0.80 4.64
C ARG A 72 -13.69 0.61 4.17
N SER A 73 -14.19 1.45 3.26
CA SER A 73 -15.54 1.30 2.67
C SER A 73 -15.55 0.38 1.45
N PHE A 74 -14.40 -0.20 1.10
CA PHE A 74 -14.20 -1.12 -0.03
C PHE A 74 -14.01 -2.55 0.49
N ASP A 75 -14.02 -3.54 -0.42
CA ASP A 75 -13.75 -4.94 -0.07
C ASP A 75 -12.26 -5.18 0.24
N ALA A 76 -11.39 -4.34 -0.33
CA ALA A 76 -9.96 -4.30 -0.06
C ALA A 76 -9.40 -2.90 -0.33
N ALA A 77 -8.21 -2.64 0.19
CA ALA A 77 -7.40 -1.47 -0.16
C ALA A 77 -6.01 -1.88 -0.63
N ALA A 78 -5.41 -1.05 -1.48
CA ALA A 78 -4.05 -1.27 -1.95
C ALA A 78 -3.23 0.02 -1.93
N ILE A 79 -2.03 -0.08 -1.37
CA ILE A 79 -0.98 0.94 -1.46
C ILE A 79 -0.02 0.55 -2.58
N VAL A 80 0.29 1.53 -3.43
CA VAL A 80 1.26 1.40 -4.51
C VAL A 80 2.41 2.37 -4.27
N THR A 81 3.63 1.86 -4.25
CA THR A 81 4.86 2.67 -4.15
C THR A 81 5.81 2.32 -5.29
N ALA A 82 6.61 3.30 -5.70
CA ALA A 82 7.72 3.09 -6.63
C ALA A 82 9.03 3.55 -5.99
N GLY A 83 10.08 2.79 -6.21
CA GLY A 83 11.35 3.04 -5.53
C GLY A 83 12.49 2.26 -6.12
N TRP A 84 13.58 2.22 -5.36
CA TRP A 84 14.76 1.44 -5.67
C TRP A 84 14.86 0.31 -4.65
N ALA A 85 14.97 -0.93 -5.13
CA ALA A 85 15.42 -2.06 -4.32
C ALA A 85 16.90 -2.30 -4.60
N ALA A 86 17.63 -2.86 -3.63
CA ALA A 86 19.01 -3.29 -3.82
C ALA A 86 19.16 -4.73 -3.31
N PRO A 87 20.13 -5.49 -3.84
CA PRO A 87 20.46 -6.81 -3.32
C PRO A 87 20.76 -6.73 -1.82
N MET A 88 20.20 -7.67 -1.06
CA MET A 88 20.56 -7.87 0.34
C MET A 88 21.74 -8.83 0.43
N GLY A 89 22.59 -8.64 1.43
CA GLY A 89 23.59 -9.62 1.81
C GLY A 89 22.94 -10.95 2.24
N ALA A 90 23.74 -12.01 2.35
CA ALA A 90 23.25 -13.33 2.77
C ALA A 90 22.64 -13.34 4.18
N ASP A 91 22.97 -12.34 4.99
CA ASP A 91 22.45 -12.09 6.35
C ASP A 91 21.24 -11.13 6.37
N GLY A 92 20.72 -10.73 5.21
CA GLY A 92 19.65 -9.74 5.07
C GLY A 92 20.11 -8.30 5.29
N SER A 93 21.42 -8.06 5.47
CA SER A 93 21.94 -6.70 5.66
C SER A 93 21.99 -5.92 4.35
N MET A 94 21.77 -4.61 4.43
CA MET A 94 22.03 -3.68 3.35
C MET A 94 23.24 -2.84 3.70
N THR A 95 24.34 -3.02 2.96
CA THR A 95 25.59 -2.27 3.16
C THR A 95 25.46 -0.80 2.73
N GLN A 96 24.46 -0.46 1.91
CA GLN A 96 24.19 0.89 1.45
C GLN A 96 22.68 1.09 1.21
N ARG A 97 22.20 2.34 1.29
CA ARG A 97 20.84 2.72 0.86
C ARG A 97 20.59 2.26 -0.58
N ALA A 98 19.43 1.64 -0.82
CA ALA A 98 19.09 1.10 -2.14
C ALA A 98 19.18 2.14 -3.27
N SER A 99 18.81 3.39 -3.02
CA SER A 99 18.91 4.47 -4.01
C SER A 99 20.33 4.79 -4.47
N ARG A 100 21.36 4.41 -3.71
CA ARG A 100 22.78 4.63 -4.03
C ARG A 100 23.50 3.35 -4.47
N HIS A 101 22.86 2.19 -4.34
CA HIS A 101 23.49 0.92 -4.65
C HIS A 101 23.75 0.77 -6.16
N PRO A 102 24.93 0.29 -6.60
CA PRO A 102 25.25 0.11 -8.02
C PRO A 102 24.33 -0.90 -8.72
N GLN A 103 23.98 -1.98 -8.02
CA GLN A 103 23.07 -3.03 -8.52
C GLN A 103 21.61 -2.76 -8.14
N ARG A 104 21.24 -1.52 -7.85
CA ARG A 104 19.86 -1.18 -7.55
C ARG A 104 18.97 -1.46 -8.76
N ARG A 105 17.75 -1.90 -8.48
CA ARG A 105 16.73 -2.17 -9.49
C ARG A 105 15.52 -1.31 -9.20
N ARG A 106 14.92 -0.73 -10.24
CA ARG A 106 13.69 0.04 -10.09
C ARG A 106 12.55 -0.93 -9.83
N VAL A 107 11.72 -0.63 -8.84
CA VAL A 107 10.63 -1.51 -8.42
C VAL A 107 9.33 -0.75 -8.24
N ARG A 108 8.23 -1.47 -8.47
CA ARG A 108 6.88 -1.11 -8.02
C ARG A 108 6.47 -2.14 -6.98
N ALA A 109 6.10 -1.67 -5.80
CA ALA A 109 5.56 -2.52 -4.75
C ALA A 109 4.06 -2.24 -4.60
N VAL A 110 3.28 -3.31 -4.47
CA VAL A 110 1.86 -3.27 -4.11
C VAL A 110 1.71 -3.99 -2.79
N ALA A 111 1.11 -3.31 -1.80
CA ALA A 111 0.65 -3.92 -0.57
C ALA A 111 -0.88 -3.80 -0.52
N ALA A 112 -1.58 -4.92 -0.49
CA ALA A 112 -3.02 -4.97 -0.40
C ALA A 112 -3.46 -5.51 0.96
N VAL A 113 -4.61 -5.05 1.42
CA VAL A 113 -5.28 -5.52 2.63
C VAL A 113 -6.75 -5.74 2.36
N GLY A 114 -7.29 -6.81 2.89
CA GLY A 114 -8.72 -7.13 2.90
C GLY A 114 -9.00 -8.02 4.11
N ASP A 115 -10.19 -8.59 4.18
CA ASP A 115 -10.61 -9.39 5.34
C ASP A 115 -9.72 -10.63 5.59
N ALA A 116 -9.06 -11.15 4.55
CA ALA A 116 -8.11 -12.26 4.64
C ALA A 116 -6.69 -11.85 5.09
N GLY A 117 -6.49 -10.59 5.49
CA GLY A 117 -5.19 -10.05 5.94
C GLY A 117 -4.45 -9.25 4.88
N VAL A 118 -3.15 -9.04 5.11
CA VAL A 118 -2.26 -8.25 4.25
C VAL A 118 -1.45 -9.17 3.33
N ALA A 119 -1.36 -8.82 2.05
CA ALA A 119 -0.48 -9.45 1.08
C ALA A 119 0.32 -8.38 0.32
N SER A 120 1.51 -8.73 -0.16
CA SER A 120 2.32 -7.81 -0.95
C SER A 120 2.99 -8.50 -2.12
N LEU A 121 3.37 -7.69 -3.11
CA LEU A 121 4.19 -8.12 -4.22
C LEU A 121 5.08 -6.98 -4.71
N ILE A 122 6.18 -7.36 -5.34
CA ILE A 122 7.16 -6.46 -5.93
C ILE A 122 7.38 -6.91 -7.38
N ARG A 123 7.23 -5.97 -8.32
CA ARG A 123 7.67 -6.13 -9.70
C ARG A 123 8.91 -5.27 -9.94
N PHE A 124 9.82 -5.77 -10.77
CA PHE A 124 11.00 -5.04 -11.23
C PHE A 124 10.77 -4.46 -12.63
N GLU A 125 11.28 -3.25 -12.87
CA GLU A 125 11.16 -2.60 -14.18
C GLU A 125 12.00 -3.31 -15.26
N ASP A 126 13.18 -3.81 -14.87
CA ASP A 126 14.14 -4.46 -15.76
C ASP A 126 13.84 -5.95 -16.01
N ASP A 127 12.91 -6.53 -15.25
CA ASP A 127 12.47 -7.92 -15.38
C ASP A 127 10.99 -8.04 -14.95
N PRO A 128 10.04 -7.62 -15.82
CA PRO A 128 8.63 -7.50 -15.47
C PRO A 128 7.96 -8.86 -15.19
N GLU A 129 8.53 -9.96 -15.70
CA GLU A 129 8.05 -11.32 -15.44
C GLU A 129 8.46 -11.81 -14.04
N CYS A 130 9.52 -11.25 -13.47
CA CYS A 130 9.93 -11.53 -12.10
C CYS A 130 9.07 -10.74 -11.10
N VAL A 131 8.02 -11.39 -10.59
CA VAL A 131 7.17 -10.85 -9.53
C VAL A 131 7.43 -11.61 -8.22
N ILE A 132 8.01 -10.93 -7.24
CA ILE A 132 8.15 -11.47 -5.88
C ILE A 132 6.81 -11.30 -5.17
N ARG A 133 6.29 -12.37 -4.57
CA ARG A 133 4.99 -12.38 -3.90
C ARG A 133 5.17 -12.80 -2.45
N GLN A 134 4.49 -12.12 -1.55
CA GLN A 134 4.44 -12.46 -0.13
C GLN A 134 2.99 -12.56 0.31
N ALA A 135 2.56 -13.79 0.61
CA ALA A 135 1.26 -14.08 1.18
C ALA A 135 1.22 -13.73 2.68
N ALA A 136 0.01 -13.62 3.22
CA ALA A 136 -0.23 -13.27 4.60
C ALA A 136 0.44 -14.23 5.61
N PRO A 137 0.83 -13.73 6.80
CA PRO A 137 0.87 -12.32 7.17
C PRO A 137 2.09 -11.65 6.52
N GLY A 138 1.86 -10.64 5.67
CA GLY A 138 2.94 -9.77 5.19
C GLY A 138 3.75 -9.21 6.36
N SER A 139 5.05 -8.97 6.18
CA SER A 139 5.95 -8.46 7.22
C SER A 139 6.52 -7.11 6.84
N GLY A 140 6.77 -6.27 7.86
CA GLY A 140 7.41 -4.95 7.72
C GLY A 140 6.49 -3.79 8.06
N GLU A 141 7.09 -2.63 8.34
CA GLU A 141 6.39 -1.46 8.91
C GLU A 141 5.18 -1.01 8.07
N LEU A 142 5.27 -1.06 6.74
CA LEU A 142 4.15 -0.71 5.87
C LEU A 142 3.01 -1.73 5.93
N ALA A 143 3.32 -3.02 6.00
CA ALA A 143 2.31 -4.07 6.16
C ALA A 143 1.60 -3.93 7.52
N ASP A 144 2.35 -3.63 8.57
CA ASP A 144 1.82 -3.39 9.92
C ASP A 144 0.93 -2.15 9.96
N ALA A 145 1.36 -1.04 9.36
CA ALA A 145 0.57 0.19 9.27
C ALA A 145 -0.72 0.00 8.45
N LEU A 146 -0.63 -0.72 7.33
CA LEU A 146 -1.78 -1.02 6.48
C LEU A 146 -2.79 -1.92 7.20
N GLY A 147 -2.31 -2.95 7.92
CA GLY A 147 -3.14 -3.80 8.76
C GLY A 147 -3.81 -3.02 9.90
N ALA A 148 -3.06 -2.15 10.58
CA ALA A 148 -3.59 -1.29 11.64
C ALA A 148 -4.65 -0.30 11.12
N MET A 149 -4.47 0.24 9.91
CA MET A 149 -5.47 1.08 9.25
C MET A 149 -6.75 0.29 8.96
N TRP A 150 -6.63 -0.95 8.44
CA TRP A 150 -7.77 -1.76 8.00
C TRP A 150 -8.59 -2.35 9.15
N PHE A 151 -7.92 -3.10 10.04
CA PHE A 151 -8.57 -3.82 11.12
C PHE A 151 -8.85 -2.93 12.34
N GLY A 152 -8.23 -1.74 12.37
CA GLY A 152 -8.24 -0.86 13.53
C GLY A 152 -7.33 -1.40 14.63
N ASP A 153 -6.32 -0.63 15.00
CA ASP A 153 -5.82 -0.69 16.37
C ASP A 153 -6.80 0.11 17.24
N PRO A 154 -7.25 -0.35 18.43
CA PRO A 154 -8.03 0.45 19.38
C PRO A 154 -7.19 1.57 20.02
N ARG A 155 -6.47 2.35 19.20
CA ARG A 155 -5.84 3.59 19.65
C ARG A 155 -6.91 4.67 19.65
N PRO A 156 -7.27 5.26 20.81
CA PRO A 156 -8.14 6.42 20.82
C PRO A 156 -7.46 7.50 19.98
N LEU A 157 -8.18 8.00 18.98
CA LEU A 157 -7.81 9.24 18.30
C LEU A 157 -7.51 10.28 19.39
N PRO A 158 -6.36 10.99 19.36
CA PRO A 158 -6.14 12.07 20.28
C PRO A 158 -7.31 13.04 20.15
N ASP A 159 -8.02 13.25 21.26
CA ASP A 159 -9.15 14.15 21.36
C ASP A 159 -8.74 15.53 20.83
N GLN A 160 -9.24 15.89 19.64
CA GLN A 160 -8.97 17.21 19.04
C GLN A 160 -9.69 18.36 19.77
N ARG A 161 -10.26 18.13 20.95
CA ARG A 161 -10.94 19.16 21.78
C ARG A 161 -10.03 19.97 22.70
N ALA A 162 -8.73 20.08 22.41
CA ALA A 162 -7.88 21.03 23.12
C ALA A 162 -7.05 21.91 22.15
N VAL A 163 -7.73 22.61 21.24
CA VAL A 163 -7.19 23.88 20.72
C VAL A 163 -7.34 24.91 21.85
N VAL A 164 -6.34 24.98 22.73
CA VAL A 164 -6.22 26.08 23.69
C VAL A 164 -5.82 27.34 22.91
N PHE A 165 -6.81 28.16 22.55
CA PHE A 165 -6.57 29.53 22.15
C PHE A 165 -5.94 30.30 23.33
N ARG A 166 -4.63 30.53 23.30
CA ARG A 166 -4.01 31.52 24.18
C ARG A 166 -4.41 32.91 23.70
N GLY A 167 -5.50 33.41 24.29
CA GLY A 167 -5.96 34.77 24.12
C GLY A 167 -4.87 35.78 24.46
N CYS A 168 -4.48 36.56 23.45
CA CYS A 168 -3.70 37.78 23.61
C CYS A 168 -4.50 38.77 24.47
N ARG A 169 -4.08 39.02 25.72
CA ARG A 169 -4.58 40.17 26.50
C ARG A 169 -3.52 41.27 26.51
N ARG A 170 -3.94 42.41 25.96
CA ARG A 170 -3.24 43.70 25.95
C ARG A 170 -2.93 44.13 27.38
N ARG A 171 -1.71 44.65 27.58
CA ARG A 171 -1.36 45.44 28.77
C ARG A 171 -2.11 46.78 28.68
N LEU A 172 -2.80 47.14 29.75
CA LEU A 172 -2.97 48.52 30.18
C LEU A 172 -1.94 48.77 31.28
#